data_AF-C8WMW1-F1
#
_entry.id   AF-C8WMW1-F1
#
_cell.length_a   1.000
_cell.length_b   1.000
_cell.length_c   1.000
_cell.angle_alpha   90.00
_cell.angle_beta   90.00
_cell.angle_gamma   90.00
#
_symmetry.space_group_name_H-M   'P 1'
#
loop_
_entity.id
_entity.type
_entity.pdbx_description
1 polymer ?
#
loop_
_entity_poly.entity_id
_entity_poly.type
_entity_poly.pdbx_seq_one_letter_code
_entity_poly.pdbx_strand_id
1 'polypeptide(L)'
;MAICNLDQLNRIDLRKVWPNEARDFTKWLSVESNLNMLGNAIGIELELVETESSVGSFNVDIYAQESGTGRKVVIENQLEDTNHDHLGKVITYAAGKGAEVVIWVVARARDEHRQAIEWLNQHTDSSFGFFLVEIELWSIGDSLPAPRFNVVEQPNEWTKTIKLSECLSETERTKLSYWTKYREVAQASFEFLKVFNPQKPSKDHWTTLRCGTSSYHIALLVDTQRGCIGIEFYVPDNKEIGRKAIENASLFEERLGLVEKPFDAKKASGLRFYKEGCRIKGNQDAWPGFIAQQLRWALVMKKIVDELEL
;
A
#
# COMPACT_ATOMS: atom_id res chain seq x y z
N MET A 1 18.11 -41.15 -11.68
CA MET A 1 17.34 -39.89 -11.64
C MET A 1 17.05 -39.59 -10.19
N ALA A 2 17.38 -38.39 -9.70
CA ALA A 2 16.94 -37.98 -8.38
C ALA A 2 15.42 -37.85 -8.42
N ILE A 3 14.71 -38.60 -7.58
CA ILE A 3 13.28 -38.45 -7.41
C ILE A 3 13.08 -37.16 -6.62
N CYS A 4 12.49 -36.14 -7.24
CA CYS A 4 12.07 -34.94 -6.53
C CYS A 4 10.91 -35.31 -5.62
N ASN A 5 11.14 -35.37 -4.31
CA ASN A 5 10.07 -35.54 -3.33
C ASN A 5 9.32 -34.22 -3.18
N LEU A 6 8.06 -34.22 -3.59
CA LEU A 6 7.12 -33.11 -3.44
C LEU A 6 6.02 -33.54 -2.48
N ASP A 7 5.63 -32.63 -1.61
CA ASP A 7 4.56 -32.85 -0.63
C ASP A 7 3.28 -32.13 -1.08
N GLN A 8 2.14 -32.46 -0.47
CA GLN A 8 0.82 -31.94 -0.86
C GLN A 8 0.35 -30.82 0.06
N LEU A 9 -0.27 -29.80 -0.53
CA LEU A 9 -0.94 -28.74 0.21
C LEU A 9 -2.29 -29.25 0.74
N ASN A 10 -2.47 -29.14 2.04
CA ASN A 10 -3.69 -29.52 2.73
C ASN A 10 -4.43 -28.27 3.22
N ARG A 11 -5.68 -28.09 2.79
CA ARG A 11 -6.54 -27.02 3.29
C ARG A 11 -7.05 -27.38 4.69
N ILE A 12 -6.90 -26.45 5.62
CA ILE A 12 -7.33 -26.58 7.01
C ILE A 12 -8.61 -25.77 7.20
N ASP A 13 -9.57 -26.34 7.93
CA ASP A 13 -10.78 -25.65 8.37
C ASP A 13 -10.44 -24.54 9.37
N LEU A 14 -10.88 -23.32 9.07
CA LEU A 14 -10.65 -22.12 9.89
C LEU A 14 -11.11 -22.32 11.33
N ARG A 15 -12.28 -22.96 11.53
CA ARG A 15 -12.88 -23.17 12.86
C ARG A 15 -12.07 -24.13 13.74
N LYS A 16 -11.13 -24.91 13.17
CA LYS A 16 -10.21 -25.76 13.95
C LYS A 16 -9.08 -24.96 14.59
N VAL A 17 -8.68 -23.84 13.97
CA VAL A 17 -7.61 -22.96 14.47
C VAL A 17 -8.19 -21.77 15.22
N TRP A 18 -9.31 -21.24 14.74
CA TRP A 18 -10.05 -20.13 15.36
C TRP A 18 -11.50 -20.55 15.65
N PRO A 19 -11.75 -21.26 16.77
CA PRO A 19 -13.10 -21.66 17.15
C PRO A 19 -14.07 -20.50 17.30
N ASN A 20 -13.61 -19.35 17.80
CA ASN A 20 -14.39 -18.13 17.98
C ASN A 20 -13.78 -16.95 17.21
N GLU A 21 -14.62 -16.26 16.44
CA GLU A 21 -14.19 -15.15 15.59
C GLU A 21 -13.62 -13.98 16.40
N ALA A 22 -14.42 -13.40 17.31
CA ALA A 22 -13.99 -12.27 18.14
C ALA A 22 -12.81 -12.59 19.07
N ARG A 23 -12.80 -13.79 19.68
CA ARG A 23 -11.80 -14.14 20.70
C ARG A 23 -10.50 -14.71 20.12
N ASP A 24 -10.55 -15.34 18.96
CA ASP A 24 -9.40 -16.03 18.38
C ASP A 24 -8.94 -15.33 17.09
N PHE A 25 -9.81 -15.22 16.08
CA PHE A 25 -9.41 -14.67 14.78
C PHE A 25 -9.18 -13.15 14.83
N THR A 26 -10.10 -12.37 15.39
CA THR A 26 -9.94 -10.91 15.51
C THR A 26 -8.69 -10.57 16.32
N LYS A 27 -8.42 -11.28 17.42
CA LYS A 27 -7.19 -11.11 18.19
C LYS A 27 -5.94 -11.48 17.39
N TRP A 28 -5.98 -12.60 16.68
CA TRP A 28 -4.87 -13.00 15.81
C TRP A 28 -4.60 -11.97 14.72
N LEU A 29 -5.64 -11.50 14.03
CA LEU A 29 -5.52 -10.52 12.95
C LEU A 29 -5.07 -9.15 13.45
N SER A 30 -5.43 -8.75 14.68
CA SER A 30 -5.00 -7.48 15.27
C SER A 30 -3.50 -7.41 15.59
N VAL A 31 -2.78 -8.54 15.60
CA VAL A 31 -1.33 -8.51 15.77
C VAL A 31 -0.69 -7.89 14.53
N GLU A 32 0.22 -6.93 14.73
CA GLU A 32 0.85 -6.13 13.67
C GLU A 32 1.35 -6.97 12.49
N SER A 33 2.08 -8.06 12.74
CA SER A 33 2.59 -8.94 11.68
C SER A 33 1.50 -9.55 10.82
N ASN A 34 0.35 -9.89 11.42
CA ASN A 34 -0.77 -10.56 10.76
C ASN A 34 -1.66 -9.54 10.04
N LEU A 35 -1.87 -8.37 10.65
CA LEU A 35 -2.51 -7.24 9.99
C LEU A 35 -1.73 -6.79 8.76
N ASN A 36 -0.40 -6.81 8.83
CA ASN A 36 0.49 -6.54 7.70
C ASN A 36 0.33 -7.57 6.58
N MET A 37 0.02 -8.84 6.86
CA MET A 37 -0.28 -9.83 5.83
C MET A 37 -1.54 -9.44 5.03
N LEU A 38 -2.60 -9.02 5.72
CA LEU A 38 -3.82 -8.53 5.08
C LEU A 38 -3.55 -7.24 4.28
N GLY A 39 -2.83 -6.28 4.89
CA GLY A 39 -2.43 -5.03 4.26
C GLY A 39 -1.63 -5.26 2.97
N ASN A 40 -0.68 -6.20 2.99
CA ASN A 40 0.08 -6.59 1.81
C ASN A 40 -0.80 -7.18 0.71
N ALA A 41 -1.80 -8.02 1.06
CA ALA A 41 -2.71 -8.61 0.09
C ALA A 41 -3.56 -7.56 -0.64
N ILE A 42 -4.04 -6.53 0.07
CA ILE A 42 -4.87 -5.46 -0.50
C ILE A 42 -4.07 -4.24 -1.01
N GLY A 43 -2.76 -4.22 -0.76
CA GLY A 43 -1.86 -3.13 -1.14
C GLY A 43 -1.96 -1.87 -0.27
N ILE A 44 -2.43 -1.97 0.97
CA ILE A 44 -2.60 -0.86 1.93
C ILE A 44 -1.72 -1.14 3.15
N GLU A 45 -0.99 -0.14 3.65
CA GLU A 45 -0.26 -0.27 4.91
C GLU A 45 -1.20 0.06 6.06
N LEU A 46 -1.50 -0.92 6.92
CA LEU A 46 -2.55 -0.84 7.93
C LEU A 46 -1.93 -0.69 9.31
N GLU A 47 -2.35 0.35 10.02
CA GLU A 47 -2.04 0.57 11.43
C GLU A 47 -3.28 0.30 12.29
N LEU A 48 -3.17 -0.60 13.26
CA LEU A 48 -4.24 -0.87 14.21
C LEU A 48 -4.51 0.38 15.06
N VAL A 49 -5.78 0.76 15.19
CA VAL A 49 -6.22 1.81 16.11
C VAL A 49 -6.93 1.19 17.32
N GLU A 50 -7.93 0.34 17.08
CA GLU A 50 -8.74 -0.27 18.14
C GLU A 50 -9.39 -1.57 17.65
N THR A 51 -9.55 -2.55 18.53
CA THR A 51 -10.39 -3.75 18.30
C THR A 51 -11.72 -3.61 19.03
N GLU A 52 -12.81 -4.18 18.52
CA GLU A 52 -14.16 -4.07 19.11
C GLU A 52 -14.59 -2.60 19.27
N SER A 53 -14.30 -1.78 18.26
CA SER A 53 -14.46 -0.33 18.32
C SER A 53 -15.92 0.09 18.17
N SER A 54 -16.47 0.81 19.16
CA SER A 54 -17.90 1.09 19.22
C SER A 54 -18.44 2.04 18.15
N VAL A 55 -19.60 1.69 17.59
CA VAL A 55 -20.42 2.45 16.65
C VAL A 55 -21.86 2.42 17.15
N GLY A 56 -22.24 3.40 17.97
CA GLY A 56 -23.54 3.40 18.64
C GLY A 56 -23.68 2.18 19.55
N SER A 57 -24.64 1.31 19.26
CA SER A 57 -24.88 0.06 20.00
C SER A 57 -24.15 -1.16 19.45
N PHE A 58 -23.38 -1.01 18.36
CA PHE A 58 -22.63 -2.08 17.71
C PHE A 58 -21.12 -1.85 17.85
N ASN A 59 -20.30 -2.86 17.57
CA ASN A 59 -18.86 -2.74 17.55
C ASN A 59 -18.31 -3.25 16.22
N VAL A 60 -17.32 -2.54 15.67
CA VAL A 60 -16.52 -3.01 14.54
C VAL A 60 -15.46 -3.94 15.07
N ASP A 61 -15.22 -5.08 14.43
CA ASP A 61 -14.20 -6.04 14.88
C ASP A 61 -12.83 -5.38 14.98
N ILE A 62 -12.39 -4.70 13.92
CA ILE A 62 -11.12 -3.96 13.90
C ILE A 62 -11.31 -2.60 13.23
N TYR A 63 -10.87 -1.56 13.93
CA TYR A 63 -10.71 -0.21 13.41
C TYR A 63 -9.21 0.08 13.25
N ALA A 64 -8.84 0.52 12.06
CA ALA A 64 -7.47 0.76 11.66
C ALA A 64 -7.37 2.07 10.86
N GLN A 65 -6.16 2.46 10.49
CA GLN A 65 -5.89 3.56 9.58
C GLN A 65 -4.85 3.18 8.53
N GLU A 66 -4.88 3.82 7.37
CA GLU A 66 -3.82 3.70 6.38
C GLU A 66 -2.63 4.58 6.75
N SER A 67 -1.44 3.98 6.84
CA SER A 67 -0.19 4.71 7.07
C SER A 67 0.06 5.72 5.96
N GLY A 68 0.48 6.92 6.34
CA GLY A 68 0.86 7.99 5.42
C GLY A 68 -0.30 8.88 4.94
N THR A 69 -1.52 8.35 4.78
CA THR A 69 -2.69 9.17 4.42
C THR A 69 -3.61 9.45 5.60
N GLY A 70 -3.62 8.58 6.61
CA GLY A 70 -4.54 8.64 7.75
C GLY A 70 -5.99 8.29 7.40
N ARG A 71 -6.24 7.71 6.21
CA ARG A 71 -7.59 7.24 5.85
C ARG A 71 -8.05 6.19 6.85
N LYS A 72 -9.31 6.29 7.26
CA LYS A 72 -9.90 5.41 8.24
C LYS A 72 -10.32 4.09 7.59
N VAL A 73 -10.00 3.00 8.27
CA VAL A 73 -10.22 1.63 7.79
C VAL A 73 -11.09 0.90 8.80
N VAL A 74 -12.15 0.25 8.34
CA VAL A 74 -12.93 -0.72 9.13
C VAL A 74 -12.74 -2.10 8.54
N ILE A 75 -12.55 -3.09 9.41
CA ILE A 75 -12.41 -4.49 9.05
C ILE A 75 -13.48 -5.29 9.79
N GLU A 76 -14.26 -6.05 9.02
CA GLU A 76 -15.26 -6.98 9.52
C GLU A 76 -14.82 -8.39 9.17
N ASN A 77 -14.79 -9.28 10.16
CA ASN A 77 -14.41 -10.67 9.99
C ASN A 77 -15.66 -11.55 9.91
N GLN A 78 -15.57 -12.63 9.14
CA GLN A 78 -16.61 -13.64 9.06
C GLN A 78 -16.01 -15.01 8.70
N LEU A 79 -15.84 -15.91 9.67
CA LEU A 79 -15.29 -17.26 9.44
C LEU A 79 -16.29 -18.23 8.77
N GLU A 80 -17.32 -17.70 8.11
CA GLU A 80 -18.33 -18.39 7.33
C GLU A 80 -18.40 -17.85 5.89
N ASP A 81 -19.27 -18.46 5.08
CA ASP A 81 -19.77 -17.85 3.86
C ASP A 81 -20.37 -16.46 4.14
N THR A 82 -20.05 -15.48 3.28
CA THR A 82 -20.71 -14.17 3.26
C THR A 82 -22.23 -14.25 3.43
N ASN A 83 -22.81 -13.35 4.23
CA ASN A 83 -24.26 -13.23 4.41
C ASN A 83 -24.73 -11.76 4.43
N HIS A 84 -26.04 -11.55 4.34
CA HIS A 84 -26.64 -10.21 4.31
C HIS A 84 -26.45 -9.43 5.61
N ASP A 85 -26.34 -10.12 6.76
CA ASP A 85 -26.12 -9.47 8.05
C ASP A 85 -24.78 -8.74 8.06
N HIS A 86 -23.69 -9.44 7.72
CA HIS A 86 -22.36 -8.84 7.67
C HIS A 86 -22.22 -7.82 6.54
N LEU A 87 -22.88 -8.01 5.39
CA LEU A 87 -22.95 -6.96 4.37
C LEU A 87 -23.60 -5.67 4.91
N GLY A 88 -24.68 -5.79 5.70
CA GLY A 88 -25.31 -4.65 6.35
C GLY A 88 -24.40 -3.98 7.39
N LYS A 89 -23.68 -4.78 8.17
CA LYS A 89 -22.68 -4.32 9.15
C LYS A 89 -21.56 -3.52 8.49
N VAL A 90 -20.92 -4.03 7.45
CA VAL A 90 -19.78 -3.32 6.82
C VAL A 90 -20.16 -1.93 6.31
N ILE A 91 -21.36 -1.77 5.76
CA ILE A 91 -21.88 -0.46 5.33
C ILE A 91 -22.16 0.45 6.53
N THR A 92 -22.81 -0.10 7.56
CA THR A 92 -23.18 0.63 8.78
C THR A 92 -21.94 1.11 9.54
N TYR A 93 -20.92 0.27 9.63
CA TYR A 93 -19.66 0.56 10.32
C TYR A 93 -18.83 1.60 9.57
N ALA A 94 -18.78 1.49 8.24
CA ALA A 94 -18.17 2.51 7.40
C ALA A 94 -18.82 3.89 7.63
N ALA A 95 -20.15 3.96 7.58
CA ALA A 95 -20.88 5.20 7.81
C ALA A 95 -20.67 5.74 9.24
N GLY A 96 -20.73 4.87 10.25
CA GLY A 96 -20.62 5.25 11.66
C GLY A 96 -19.21 5.69 12.10
N LYS A 97 -18.15 5.15 11.48
CA LYS A 97 -16.75 5.59 11.74
C LYS A 97 -16.28 6.69 10.78
N GLY A 98 -17.04 6.95 9.71
CA GLY A 98 -16.60 7.74 8.58
C GLY A 98 -15.39 7.10 7.90
N ALA A 99 -15.43 5.77 7.73
CA ALA A 99 -14.34 5.00 7.15
C ALA A 99 -14.34 5.13 5.64
N GLU A 100 -13.19 5.47 5.06
CA GLU A 100 -13.01 5.49 3.61
C GLU A 100 -12.66 4.11 3.05
N VAL A 101 -12.10 3.23 3.87
CA VAL A 101 -11.72 1.87 3.44
C VAL A 101 -12.48 0.84 4.28
N VAL A 102 -13.06 -0.13 3.60
CA VAL A 102 -13.86 -1.20 4.21
C VAL A 102 -13.28 -2.54 3.75
N ILE A 103 -12.91 -3.40 4.68
CA ILE A 103 -12.34 -4.72 4.39
C ILE A 103 -13.23 -5.78 5.02
N TRP A 104 -13.87 -6.61 4.20
CA TRP A 104 -14.66 -7.75 4.66
C TRP A 104 -13.86 -9.04 4.46
N VAL A 105 -13.41 -9.64 5.55
CA VAL A 105 -12.61 -10.86 5.54
C VAL A 105 -13.52 -12.05 5.79
N VAL A 106 -13.60 -12.99 4.85
CA VAL A 106 -14.57 -14.11 4.88
C VAL A 106 -13.92 -15.47 4.66
N ALA A 107 -14.57 -16.55 5.10
CA ALA A 107 -14.12 -17.91 4.74
C ALA A 107 -14.39 -18.23 3.27
N ARG A 108 -15.52 -17.73 2.76
CA ARG A 108 -15.95 -17.88 1.36
C ARG A 108 -16.83 -16.71 0.93
N ALA A 109 -16.48 -16.09 -0.19
CA ALA A 109 -17.29 -15.11 -0.87
C ALA A 109 -18.35 -15.81 -1.73
N ARG A 110 -19.63 -15.48 -1.52
CA ARG A 110 -20.72 -15.87 -2.43
C ARG A 110 -20.78 -14.86 -3.57
N ASP A 111 -21.13 -15.33 -4.77
CA ASP A 111 -21.16 -14.51 -5.97
C ASP A 111 -22.11 -13.30 -5.85
N GLU A 112 -23.21 -13.43 -5.11
CA GLU A 112 -24.15 -12.34 -4.88
C GLU A 112 -23.54 -11.22 -4.04
N HIS A 113 -22.78 -11.56 -3.00
CA HIS A 113 -22.10 -10.58 -2.16
C HIS A 113 -20.86 -10.01 -2.84
N ARG A 114 -20.16 -10.83 -3.65
CA ARG A 114 -19.10 -10.36 -4.55
C ARG A 114 -19.62 -9.25 -5.46
N GLN A 115 -20.74 -9.50 -6.15
CA GLN A 115 -21.41 -8.51 -7.00
C GLN A 115 -21.91 -7.29 -6.23
N ALA A 116 -22.37 -7.44 -4.99
CA ALA A 116 -22.77 -6.31 -4.16
C ALA A 116 -21.57 -5.39 -3.82
N ILE A 117 -20.43 -5.96 -3.45
CA ILE A 117 -19.18 -5.21 -3.20
C ILE A 117 -18.69 -4.55 -4.48
N GLU A 118 -18.74 -5.25 -5.62
CA GLU A 118 -18.42 -4.68 -6.94
C GLU A 118 -19.34 -3.49 -7.25
N TRP A 119 -20.65 -3.63 -7.03
CA TRP A 119 -21.62 -2.56 -7.24
C TRP A 119 -21.32 -1.35 -6.36
N LEU A 120 -21.02 -1.54 -5.07
CA LEU A 120 -20.60 -0.46 -4.18
C LEU A 120 -19.38 0.28 -4.73
N ASN A 121 -18.33 -0.45 -5.12
CA ASN A 121 -17.11 0.13 -5.68
C ASN A 121 -17.35 0.94 -6.98
N GLN A 122 -18.36 0.57 -7.77
CA GLN A 122 -18.73 1.31 -8.99
C GLN A 122 -19.55 2.58 -8.70
N HIS A 123 -20.28 2.61 -7.58
CA HIS A 123 -21.27 3.64 -7.25
C HIS A 123 -20.85 4.57 -6.11
N THR A 124 -19.72 4.32 -5.44
CA THR A 124 -19.09 5.28 -4.53
C THR A 124 -18.03 6.14 -5.23
N ASP A 125 -17.67 7.27 -4.64
CA ASP A 125 -16.59 8.13 -5.16
C ASP A 125 -15.20 7.50 -4.96
N SER A 126 -14.17 8.16 -5.51
CA SER A 126 -12.79 7.64 -5.50
C SER A 126 -12.18 7.50 -4.10
N SER A 127 -12.73 8.21 -3.12
CA SER A 127 -12.24 8.23 -1.73
C SER A 127 -12.55 6.91 -1.05
N PHE A 128 -13.66 6.26 -1.41
CA PHE A 128 -14.10 5.00 -0.82
C PHE A 128 -13.50 3.77 -1.50
N GLY A 129 -13.17 2.74 -0.73
CA GLY A 129 -12.74 1.44 -1.24
C GLY A 129 -13.27 0.28 -0.43
N PHE A 130 -14.04 -0.59 -1.07
CA PHE A 130 -14.55 -1.83 -0.48
C PHE A 130 -13.73 -3.02 -0.97
N PHE A 131 -13.25 -3.83 -0.03
CA PHE A 131 -12.49 -5.04 -0.29
C PHE A 131 -13.25 -6.24 0.24
N LEU A 132 -13.35 -7.29 -0.56
CA LEU A 132 -13.81 -8.61 -0.14
C LEU A 132 -12.64 -9.57 -0.23
N VAL A 133 -12.24 -10.15 0.89
CA VAL A 133 -11.03 -10.95 1.01
C VAL A 133 -11.39 -12.31 1.60
N GLU A 134 -11.00 -13.38 0.93
CA GLU A 134 -11.10 -14.73 1.49
C GLU A 134 -9.85 -15.07 2.31
N ILE A 135 -10.04 -15.59 3.52
CA ILE A 135 -8.97 -16.17 4.34
C ILE A 135 -9.00 -17.69 4.23
N GLU A 136 -7.85 -18.27 3.91
CA GLU A 136 -7.63 -19.71 3.87
C GLU A 136 -6.47 -20.11 4.78
N LEU A 137 -6.53 -21.33 5.31
CA LEU A 137 -5.40 -21.96 6.01
C LEU A 137 -4.91 -23.16 5.22
N TRP A 138 -3.59 -23.23 5.03
CA TRP A 138 -2.91 -24.30 4.30
C TRP A 138 -1.80 -24.90 5.16
N SER A 139 -1.47 -26.17 4.95
CA SER A 139 -0.29 -26.82 5.54
C SER A 139 0.38 -27.72 4.52
N ILE A 140 1.66 -28.00 4.73
CA ILE A 140 2.45 -28.92 3.92
C ILE A 140 3.26 -29.82 4.84
N GLY A 141 3.14 -31.13 4.67
CA GLY A 141 3.72 -32.09 5.62
C GLY A 141 3.32 -31.79 7.06
N ASP A 142 4.32 -31.67 7.94
CA ASP A 142 4.14 -31.37 9.37
C ASP A 142 4.28 -29.87 9.71
N SER A 143 4.10 -28.97 8.72
CA SER A 143 4.21 -27.53 8.95
C SER A 143 3.08 -27.00 9.84
N LEU A 144 3.32 -25.85 10.47
CA LEU A 144 2.24 -25.06 11.06
C LEU A 144 1.25 -24.60 9.97
N PRO A 145 -0.03 -24.36 10.33
CA PRO A 145 -1.00 -23.75 9.42
C PRO A 145 -0.55 -22.37 8.94
N ALA A 146 -0.50 -22.18 7.63
CA ALA A 146 -0.14 -20.95 6.96
C ALA A 146 -1.41 -20.21 6.48
N PRO A 147 -1.68 -18.98 6.98
CA PRO A 147 -2.77 -18.16 6.51
C PRO A 147 -2.47 -17.52 5.17
N ARG A 148 -3.49 -17.49 4.30
CA ARG A 148 -3.43 -16.86 2.98
C ARG A 148 -4.67 -16.02 2.76
N PHE A 149 -4.45 -14.73 2.49
CA PHE A 149 -5.51 -13.80 2.07
C PHE A 149 -5.59 -13.76 0.55
N ASN A 150 -6.78 -14.03 0.01
CA ASN A 150 -7.09 -13.94 -1.42
C ASN A 150 -8.09 -12.80 -1.63
N VAL A 151 -7.69 -11.76 -2.35
CA VAL A 151 -8.59 -10.64 -2.65
C VAL A 151 -9.56 -11.06 -3.75
N VAL A 152 -10.84 -11.20 -3.39
CA VAL A 152 -11.91 -11.58 -4.32
C VAL A 152 -12.45 -10.35 -5.03
N GLU A 153 -12.70 -9.27 -4.30
CA GLU A 153 -13.09 -7.97 -4.86
C GLU A 153 -12.28 -6.85 -4.26
N GLN A 154 -12.00 -5.87 -5.10
CA GLN A 154 -11.31 -4.65 -4.72
C GLN A 154 -11.78 -3.50 -5.61
N PRO A 155 -11.52 -2.24 -5.23
CA PRO A 155 -11.94 -1.11 -6.03
C PRO A 155 -11.27 -1.12 -7.41
N ASN A 156 -12.07 -1.09 -8.47
CA ASN A 156 -11.57 -1.13 -9.85
C ASN A 156 -10.85 0.18 -10.23
N GLU A 157 -9.54 0.09 -10.46
CA GLU A 157 -8.67 1.21 -10.83
C GLU A 157 -9.05 1.83 -12.19
N TRP A 158 -9.54 1.03 -13.14
CA TRP A 158 -9.91 1.50 -14.49
C TRP A 158 -11.15 2.41 -14.47
N THR A 159 -12.23 1.98 -13.82
CA THR A 159 -13.48 2.77 -13.69
C THR A 159 -13.25 4.05 -12.87
N LYS A 160 -12.38 3.98 -11.85
CA LYS A 160 -11.96 5.14 -11.06
C LYS A 160 -11.11 6.11 -11.88
N THR A 161 -10.17 5.62 -12.69
CA THR A 161 -9.31 6.45 -13.56
C THR A 161 -10.15 7.21 -14.60
N ILE A 162 -11.18 6.59 -15.17
CA ILE A 162 -12.09 7.25 -16.13
C ILE A 162 -12.89 8.36 -15.45
N LYS A 163 -13.55 8.10 -14.31
CA LYS A 163 -14.31 9.13 -13.56
C LYS A 163 -13.42 10.26 -13.03
N LEU A 164 -12.21 9.94 -12.57
CA LEU A 164 -11.22 10.94 -12.16
C LEU A 164 -10.79 11.78 -13.37
N SER A 165 -10.56 11.16 -14.53
CA SER A 165 -10.08 11.88 -15.71
C SER A 165 -10.98 13.05 -16.11
N GLU A 166 -12.31 12.94 -16.02
CA GLU A 166 -13.24 14.02 -16.39
C GLU A 166 -13.10 15.28 -15.51
N CYS A 167 -12.75 15.13 -14.22
CA CYS A 167 -12.62 16.25 -13.27
C CYS A 167 -11.16 16.70 -13.01
N LEU A 168 -10.16 16.00 -13.53
CA LEU A 168 -8.74 16.34 -13.28
C LEU A 168 -8.25 17.45 -14.22
N SER A 169 -7.45 18.36 -13.67
CA SER A 169 -6.68 19.31 -14.47
C SER A 169 -5.68 18.57 -15.38
N GLU A 170 -5.28 19.19 -16.48
CA GLU A 170 -4.28 18.63 -17.41
C GLU A 170 -2.99 18.19 -16.69
N THR A 171 -2.57 18.95 -15.68
CA THR A 171 -1.38 18.65 -14.87
C THR A 171 -1.58 17.39 -14.03
N GLU A 172 -2.73 17.23 -13.39
CA GLU A 172 -3.03 16.02 -12.60
C GLU A 172 -3.15 14.79 -13.50
N ARG A 173 -3.78 14.91 -14.68
CA ARG A 173 -3.84 13.82 -15.67
C ARG A 173 -2.45 13.40 -16.13
N THR A 174 -1.55 14.37 -16.34
CA THR A 174 -0.16 14.10 -16.71
C THR A 174 0.58 13.33 -15.62
N LYS A 175 0.46 13.75 -14.35
CA LYS A 175 1.08 13.06 -13.21
C LYS A 175 0.56 11.64 -13.05
N LEU A 176 -0.76 11.46 -13.12
CA LEU A 176 -1.39 10.14 -13.04
C LEU A 176 -0.90 9.22 -14.15
N SER A 177 -0.81 9.73 -15.38
CA SER A 177 -0.28 8.98 -16.53
C SER A 177 1.19 8.63 -16.37
N TYR A 178 2.00 9.56 -15.87
CA TYR A 178 3.42 9.31 -15.58
C TYR A 178 3.59 8.21 -14.53
N TRP A 179 2.83 8.27 -13.43
CA TRP A 179 2.91 7.26 -12.38
C TRP A 179 2.35 5.90 -12.80
N THR A 180 1.38 5.89 -13.71
CA THR A 180 0.91 4.66 -14.37
C THR A 180 2.04 4.04 -15.19
N LYS A 181 2.74 4.85 -15.99
CA LYS A 181 3.90 4.38 -16.76
C LYS A 181 5.04 3.92 -15.86
N TYR A 182 5.27 4.62 -14.75
CA TYR A 182 6.23 4.23 -13.72
C TYR A 182 5.96 2.81 -13.23
N ARG A 183 4.71 2.49 -12.90
CA ARG A 183 4.34 1.17 -12.40
C ARG A 183 4.62 0.08 -13.43
N GLU A 184 4.28 0.30 -14.69
CA GLU A 184 4.60 -0.64 -15.79
C GLU A 184 6.10 -0.92 -15.89
N VAL A 185 6.92 0.14 -15.90
CA VAL A 185 8.39 0.01 -16.02
C VAL A 185 9.00 -0.62 -14.76
N ALA A 186 8.50 -0.28 -13.57
CA ALA A 186 8.94 -0.85 -12.30
C ALA A 186 8.61 -2.35 -12.20
N GLN A 187 7.42 -2.76 -12.64
CA GLN A 187 7.00 -4.16 -12.69
C GLN A 187 7.82 -5.00 -13.67
N ALA A 188 8.39 -4.38 -14.71
CA ALA A 188 9.31 -5.05 -15.61
C ALA A 188 10.76 -5.16 -15.05
N SER A 189 11.06 -4.51 -13.93
CA SER A 189 12.41 -4.46 -13.34
C SER A 189 12.54 -5.41 -12.16
N PHE A 190 13.09 -6.60 -12.40
CA PHE A 190 13.29 -7.63 -11.37
C PHE A 190 14.13 -7.14 -10.18
N GLU A 191 15.22 -6.41 -10.44
CA GLU A 191 16.09 -5.88 -9.38
C GLU A 191 15.39 -4.83 -8.52
N PHE A 192 14.46 -4.06 -9.10
CA PHE A 192 13.65 -3.11 -8.33
C PHE A 192 12.63 -3.85 -7.45
N LEU A 193 11.94 -4.84 -8.00
CA LEU A 193 10.91 -5.61 -7.29
C LEU A 193 11.43 -6.42 -6.09
N LYS A 194 12.72 -6.78 -6.08
CA LYS A 194 13.36 -7.40 -4.90
C LYS A 194 13.42 -6.48 -3.68
N VAL A 195 13.44 -5.17 -3.91
CA VAL A 195 13.70 -4.16 -2.88
C VAL A 195 12.45 -3.35 -2.56
N PHE A 196 11.64 -3.04 -3.58
CA PHE A 196 10.49 -2.16 -3.47
C PHE A 196 9.27 -2.72 -4.19
N ASN A 197 8.09 -2.45 -3.61
CA ASN A 197 6.82 -2.68 -4.29
C ASN A 197 6.29 -1.35 -4.87
N PRO A 198 6.12 -1.21 -6.21
CA PRO A 198 5.64 0.02 -6.80
C PRO A 198 4.22 0.35 -6.35
N GLN A 199 4.03 1.56 -5.82
CA GLN A 199 2.73 2.01 -5.31
C GLN A 199 1.71 2.26 -6.43
N LYS A 200 0.45 2.40 -6.02
CA LYS A 200 -0.64 2.80 -6.92
C LYS A 200 -0.36 4.19 -7.50
N PRO A 201 -0.60 4.41 -8.80
CA PRO A 201 -0.52 5.73 -9.41
C PRO A 201 -1.44 6.73 -8.71
N SER A 202 -0.97 7.94 -8.44
CA SER A 202 -1.77 9.03 -7.88
C SER A 202 -1.65 10.30 -8.72
N LYS A 203 -2.34 11.37 -8.31
CA LYS A 203 -2.23 12.70 -8.92
C LYS A 203 -1.13 13.57 -8.29
N ASP A 204 -0.42 13.03 -7.31
CA ASP A 204 0.59 13.75 -6.56
C ASP A 204 1.85 13.97 -7.39
N HIS A 205 2.65 14.94 -6.97
CA HIS A 205 3.94 15.18 -7.59
C HIS A 205 5.03 14.23 -7.06
N TRP A 206 4.66 13.27 -6.19
CA TRP A 206 5.53 12.27 -5.62
C TRP A 206 4.87 10.89 -5.62
N THR A 207 5.69 9.83 -5.50
CA THR A 207 5.25 8.49 -5.11
C THR A 207 6.23 7.94 -4.09
N THR A 208 5.72 7.42 -2.97
CA THR A 208 6.53 6.91 -1.87
C THR A 208 6.93 5.46 -2.10
N LEU A 209 8.14 5.08 -1.72
CA LEU A 209 8.63 3.71 -1.69
C LEU A 209 8.65 3.24 -0.23
N ARG A 210 8.04 2.08 0.02
CA ARG A 210 7.98 1.50 1.38
C ARG A 210 9.36 0.97 1.76
N CYS A 211 9.85 1.38 2.93
CA CYS A 211 11.15 0.98 3.46
C CYS A 211 11.04 -0.02 4.64
N GLY A 212 9.82 -0.46 4.99
CA GLY A 212 9.59 -1.34 6.15
C GLY A 212 9.59 -0.62 7.50
N THR A 213 9.53 0.71 7.49
CA THR A 213 9.45 1.56 8.69
C THR A 213 8.69 2.85 8.36
N SER A 214 8.00 3.40 9.35
CA SER A 214 7.34 4.71 9.28
C SER A 214 8.26 5.89 9.65
N SER A 215 9.47 5.60 10.16
CA SER A 215 10.41 6.63 10.64
C SER A 215 11.06 7.44 9.51
N TYR A 216 11.09 6.91 8.29
CA TYR A 216 11.56 7.60 7.10
C TYR A 216 10.94 6.99 5.84
N HIS A 217 11.02 7.74 4.75
CA HIS A 217 10.47 7.38 3.45
C HIS A 217 11.45 7.74 2.33
N ILE A 218 11.50 6.92 1.29
CA ILE A 218 12.11 7.30 0.01
C ILE A 218 10.98 7.70 -0.92
N ALA A 219 11.04 8.85 -1.57
CA ALA A 219 10.02 9.29 -2.52
C ALA A 219 10.62 9.63 -3.87
N LEU A 220 9.99 9.17 -4.95
CA LEU A 220 10.30 9.62 -6.31
C LEU A 220 9.46 10.86 -6.62
N LEU A 221 10.06 11.86 -7.23
CA LEU A 221 9.44 13.17 -7.46
C LEU A 221 9.33 13.49 -8.95
N VAL A 222 8.27 14.21 -9.33
CA VAL A 222 8.14 14.86 -10.64
C VAL A 222 7.73 16.31 -10.46
N ASP A 223 8.45 17.23 -11.11
CA ASP A 223 8.07 18.63 -11.22
C ASP A 223 7.65 18.93 -12.67
N THR A 224 6.35 18.96 -12.91
CA THR A 224 5.77 19.22 -14.23
C THR A 224 5.97 20.66 -14.70
N GLN A 225 6.21 21.62 -13.79
CA GLN A 225 6.39 23.03 -14.13
C GLN A 225 7.83 23.32 -14.51
N ARG A 226 8.79 22.84 -13.69
CA ARG A 226 10.22 23.01 -13.94
C ARG A 226 10.77 22.01 -14.96
N GLY A 227 10.05 20.91 -15.20
CA GLY A 227 10.51 19.84 -16.09
C GLY A 227 11.67 19.09 -15.45
N CYS A 228 11.50 18.68 -14.19
CA CYS A 228 12.50 17.94 -13.44
C CYS A 228 11.94 16.63 -12.90
N ILE A 229 12.79 15.64 -12.74
CA ILE A 229 12.52 14.45 -11.95
C ILE A 229 13.45 14.44 -10.74
N GLY A 230 13.04 13.78 -9.67
CA GLY A 230 13.85 13.76 -8.46
C GLY A 230 13.65 12.51 -7.63
N ILE A 231 14.41 12.49 -6.55
CA ILE A 231 14.31 11.54 -5.45
C ILE A 231 14.52 12.28 -4.14
N GLU A 232 13.85 11.83 -3.10
CA GLU A 232 13.90 12.42 -1.77
C GLU A 232 14.05 11.33 -0.72
N PHE A 233 14.92 11.59 0.26
CA PHE A 233 14.91 10.91 1.56
C PHE A 233 14.18 11.83 2.54
N TYR A 234 13.01 11.40 3.00
CA TYR A 234 12.10 12.19 3.81
C TYR A 234 11.93 11.57 5.18
N VAL A 235 12.11 12.36 6.24
CA VAL A 235 12.04 11.89 7.62
C VAL A 235 10.95 12.69 8.37
N PRO A 236 9.77 12.10 8.64
CA PRO A 236 8.74 12.75 9.44
C PRO A 236 9.08 12.71 10.92
N ASP A 237 9.04 13.85 11.59
CA ASP A 237 9.10 14.03 13.05
C ASP A 237 10.30 13.40 13.82
N ASN A 238 11.21 12.69 13.15
CA ASN A 238 12.41 12.10 13.72
C ASN A 238 13.67 12.92 13.35
N LYS A 239 14.02 13.86 14.22
CA LYS A 239 15.16 14.77 13.99
C LYS A 239 16.52 14.08 13.96
N GLU A 240 16.67 12.95 14.65
CA GLU A 240 17.94 12.24 14.73
C GLU A 240 18.32 11.63 13.39
N ILE A 241 17.40 10.86 12.78
CA ILE A 241 17.59 10.25 11.46
C ILE A 241 17.82 11.35 10.42
N GLY A 242 17.00 12.40 10.44
CA GLY A 242 17.12 13.50 9.48
C GLY A 242 18.45 14.25 9.60
N ARG A 243 18.93 14.53 10.82
CA ARG A 243 20.25 15.15 11.03
C ARG A 243 21.37 14.23 10.54
N LYS A 244 21.31 12.93 10.85
CA LYS A 244 22.30 11.95 10.39
C LYS A 244 22.34 11.85 8.86
N ALA A 245 21.20 11.90 8.19
CA ALA A 245 21.14 11.96 6.74
C ALA A 245 21.79 13.25 6.19
N ILE A 246 21.46 14.41 6.77
CA ILE A 246 22.02 15.72 6.36
C ILE A 246 23.53 15.77 6.57
N GLU A 247 24.04 15.23 7.67
CA GLU A 247 25.49 15.17 7.95
C GLU A 247 26.26 14.29 6.96
N ASN A 248 25.57 13.32 6.35
CA ASN A 248 26.13 12.43 5.33
C ASN A 248 25.74 12.84 3.90
N ALA A 249 25.25 14.07 3.67
CA ALA A 249 24.69 14.47 2.39
C ALA A 249 25.67 14.32 1.19
N SER A 250 26.96 14.56 1.40
CA SER A 250 27.99 14.39 0.36
C SER A 250 28.09 12.94 -0.14
N LEU A 251 27.84 11.95 0.72
CA LEU A 251 27.80 10.54 0.31
C LEU A 251 26.62 10.25 -0.64
N PHE A 252 25.47 10.88 -0.38
CA PHE A 252 24.32 10.80 -1.27
C PHE A 252 24.58 11.51 -2.59
N GLU A 253 25.16 12.72 -2.57
CA GLU A 253 25.51 13.47 -3.78
C GLU A 253 26.45 12.66 -4.69
N GLU A 254 27.54 12.13 -4.13
CA GLU A 254 28.55 11.36 -4.87
C GLU A 254 27.92 10.15 -5.57
N ARG A 255 27.12 9.37 -4.84
CA ARG A 255 26.57 8.10 -5.35
C ARG A 255 25.37 8.28 -6.27
N LEU A 256 24.55 9.31 -6.05
CA LEU A 256 23.41 9.61 -6.91
C LEU A 256 23.83 10.40 -8.16
N GLY A 257 24.98 11.09 -8.10
CA GLY A 257 25.44 12.02 -9.13
C GLY A 257 24.51 13.22 -9.27
N LEU A 258 23.94 13.68 -8.15
CA LEU A 258 22.95 14.75 -8.08
C LEU A 258 23.27 15.68 -6.92
N VAL A 259 23.13 16.98 -7.16
CA VAL A 259 23.35 17.99 -6.11
C VAL A 259 22.32 17.85 -4.99
N GLU A 260 22.79 17.74 -3.75
CA GLU A 260 21.91 17.68 -2.59
C GLU A 260 21.20 19.01 -2.34
N LYS A 261 19.96 18.91 -1.85
CA LYS A 261 19.21 20.04 -1.29
C LYS A 261 18.66 19.60 0.07
N PRO A 262 19.42 19.81 1.15
CA PRO A 262 18.94 19.49 2.49
C PRO A 262 17.77 20.39 2.89
N PHE A 263 16.88 19.85 3.70
CA PHE A 263 15.81 20.62 4.33
C PHE A 263 15.64 20.21 5.79
N ASP A 264 15.35 21.20 6.64
CA ASP A 264 15.09 21.00 8.07
C ASP A 264 13.90 21.87 8.50
N ALA A 265 12.70 21.33 8.32
CA ALA A 265 11.44 21.97 8.69
C ALA A 265 10.98 21.53 10.08
N LYS A 266 10.01 22.23 10.69
CA LYS A 266 9.55 21.92 12.06
C LYS A 266 9.16 20.44 12.29
N LYS A 267 8.50 19.81 11.30
CA LYS A 267 7.96 18.44 11.38
C LYS A 267 8.63 17.43 10.44
N ALA A 268 9.63 17.86 9.66
CA ALA A 268 10.27 16.97 8.71
C ALA A 268 11.68 17.46 8.38
N SER A 269 12.57 16.53 8.10
CA SER A 269 13.91 16.83 7.59
C SER A 269 14.35 15.78 6.59
N GLY A 270 15.41 16.06 5.85
CA GLY A 270 15.94 15.11 4.88
C GLY A 270 16.72 15.75 3.74
N LEU A 271 16.84 14.99 2.65
CA LEU A 271 17.63 15.34 1.48
C LEU A 271 16.79 15.20 0.22
N ARG A 272 16.83 16.22 -0.64
CA ARG A 272 16.14 16.21 -1.92
C ARG A 272 17.11 16.38 -3.07
N PHE A 273 16.90 15.63 -4.13
CA PHE A 273 17.75 15.63 -5.33
C PHE A 273 16.89 15.78 -6.57
N TYR A 274 17.34 16.59 -7.52
CA TYR A 274 16.64 16.81 -8.78
C TYR A 274 17.58 16.77 -9.96
N LYS A 275 17.06 16.24 -11.07
CA LYS A 275 17.65 16.36 -12.40
C LYS A 275 16.76 17.24 -13.27
N GLU A 276 17.35 18.31 -13.79
CA GLU A 276 16.69 19.23 -14.73
C GLU A 276 16.64 18.65 -16.16
N GLY A 277 15.90 19.31 -17.05
CA GLY A 277 15.79 18.91 -18.46
C GLY A 277 14.92 17.68 -18.72
N CYS A 278 14.18 17.21 -17.71
CA CYS A 278 13.26 16.08 -17.79
C CYS A 278 11.82 16.58 -17.95
N ARG A 279 11.51 17.19 -19.11
CA ARG A 279 10.17 17.72 -19.40
C ARG A 279 9.15 16.57 -19.38
N ILE A 280 8.16 16.64 -18.49
CA ILE A 280 7.13 15.60 -18.34
C ILE A 280 5.96 15.84 -19.30
N LYS A 281 5.44 17.07 -19.37
CA LYS A 281 4.29 17.43 -20.22
C LYS A 281 4.66 17.38 -21.70
N GLY A 282 3.91 16.59 -22.48
CA GLY A 282 4.04 16.47 -23.93
C GLY A 282 5.31 15.75 -24.38
N ASN A 283 5.87 14.88 -23.55
CA ASN A 283 7.12 14.16 -23.82
C ASN A 283 7.05 12.70 -23.33
N GLN A 284 5.93 12.05 -23.61
CA GLN A 284 5.61 10.70 -23.15
C GLN A 284 6.66 9.65 -23.56
N ASP A 285 7.23 9.81 -24.75
CA ASP A 285 8.23 8.87 -25.29
C ASP A 285 9.53 8.84 -24.47
N ALA A 286 9.86 9.93 -23.77
CA ALA A 286 11.04 10.01 -22.92
C ALA A 286 10.82 9.45 -21.50
N TRP A 287 9.56 9.25 -21.09
CA TRP A 287 9.23 8.83 -19.72
C TRP A 287 9.91 7.53 -19.29
N PRO A 288 9.98 6.47 -20.11
CA PRO A 288 10.66 5.24 -19.68
C PRO A 288 12.11 5.46 -19.27
N GLY A 289 12.82 6.37 -19.95
CA GLY A 289 14.20 6.72 -19.61
C GLY A 289 14.31 7.48 -18.28
N PHE A 290 13.40 8.43 -18.04
CA PHE A 290 13.31 9.18 -16.79
C PHE A 290 12.99 8.25 -15.61
N ILE A 291 11.99 7.39 -15.79
CA ILE A 291 11.58 6.40 -14.80
C ILE A 291 12.74 5.44 -14.50
N ALA A 292 13.38 4.86 -15.51
CA ALA A 292 14.50 3.95 -15.31
C ALA A 292 15.64 4.60 -14.52
N GLN A 293 15.86 5.91 -14.70
CA GLN A 293 16.81 6.65 -13.90
C GLN A 293 16.37 6.81 -12.44
N GLN A 294 15.10 7.12 -12.19
CA GLN A 294 14.53 7.20 -10.84
C GLN A 294 14.61 5.85 -10.10
N LEU A 295 14.31 4.74 -10.77
CA LEU A 295 14.44 3.39 -10.18
C LEU A 295 15.89 3.10 -9.75
N ARG A 296 16.88 3.51 -10.55
CA ARG A 296 18.30 3.37 -10.19
C ARG A 296 18.65 4.20 -8.96
N TRP A 297 18.22 5.46 -8.91
CA TRP A 297 18.44 6.30 -7.73
C TRP A 297 17.81 5.71 -6.47
N ALA A 298 16.60 5.16 -6.56
CA ALA A 298 15.94 4.51 -5.43
C ALA A 298 16.75 3.33 -4.87
N LEU A 299 17.28 2.47 -5.75
CA LEU A 299 18.12 1.35 -5.34
C LEU A 299 19.43 1.82 -4.70
N VAL A 300 20.06 2.87 -5.24
CA VAL A 300 21.27 3.46 -4.67
C VAL A 300 20.96 4.07 -3.30
N MET A 301 19.87 4.84 -3.18
CA MET A 301 19.47 5.48 -1.94
C MET A 301 19.18 4.44 -0.86
N LYS A 302 18.51 3.32 -1.19
CA LYS A 302 18.28 2.24 -0.23
C LYS A 302 19.58 1.66 0.32
N LYS A 303 20.57 1.42 -0.56
CA LYS A 303 21.88 0.91 -0.12
C LYS A 303 22.59 1.87 0.82
N ILE A 304 22.52 3.17 0.55
CA ILE A 304 23.13 4.19 1.44
C ILE A 304 22.43 4.19 2.80
N VAL A 305 21.09 4.13 2.81
CA VAL A 305 20.30 4.06 4.05
C VAL A 305 20.67 2.84 4.87
N ASP A 306 20.85 1.67 4.23
CA ASP A 306 21.26 0.44 4.89
C ASP A 306 22.71 0.51 5.42
N GLU A 307 23.63 1.08 4.64
CA GLU A 307 25.03 1.27 5.05
C GLU A 307 25.20 2.25 6.21
N LEU A 308 24.35 3.28 6.26
CA LEU A 308 24.38 4.27 7.33
C LEU A 308 23.62 3.82 8.57
N GLU A 309 22.92 2.67 8.53
CA GLU A 309 22.03 2.22 9.61
C GLU A 309 21.07 3.35 10.04
N LEU A 310 20.35 3.89 9.04
CA LEU A 310 19.31 4.91 9.22
C LEU A 310 17.93 4.31 9.49
#